data_AF-A0A4Y7PK47-F1
#
_entry.id   AF-A0A4Y7PK47-F1
#
_cell.length_a   1.000
_cell.length_b   1.000
_cell.length_c   1.000
_cell.angle_alpha   90.00
_cell.angle_beta   90.00
_cell.angle_gamma   90.00
#
_symmetry.space_group_name_H-M   'P 1'
#
loop_
_entity.id
_entity.type
_entity.pdbx_description
1 polymer ?
#
loop_
_entity_poly.entity_id
_entity_poly.type
_entity_poly.pdbx_seq_one_letter_code
_entity_poly.pdbx_strand_id
1 'polypeptide(L)' 'MTSLQSKWAAANPSRPTVDTTMAAPLAACRWEWCRSSFQSQDELVEHVLHEHIDNVHPVKRKDLGILRRAEEGVSDGGE' A
#
# COMPACT_ATOMS: atom_id res chain seq x y z
N MET A 1 -47.81 -11.22 21.25
CA MET A 1 -46.71 -11.82 22.04
C MET A 1 -46.11 -12.97 21.23
N THR A 2 -45.08 -12.70 20.41
CA THR A 2 -44.15 -13.67 19.78
C THR A 2 -42.99 -12.83 19.21
N SER A 3 -42.04 -12.39 20.04
CA SER A 3 -40.74 -13.06 20.22
C SER A 3 -40.20 -13.68 18.91
N LEU A 4 -39.56 -12.85 18.09
CA LEU A 4 -38.65 -13.32 17.03
C LEU A 4 -37.24 -13.11 17.56
N GLN A 5 -36.69 -14.21 18.08
CA GLN A 5 -35.37 -14.27 18.69
C GLN A 5 -34.27 -13.99 17.68
N SER A 6 -33.38 -13.09 18.09
CA SER A 6 -32.02 -12.90 17.59
C SER A 6 -31.28 -14.23 17.47
N LYS A 7 -30.75 -14.51 16.29
CA LYS A 7 -29.82 -15.62 16.08
C LYS A 7 -28.80 -15.25 15.00
N TRP A 8 -27.98 -14.23 15.27
CA TRP A 8 -26.75 -14.06 14.51
C TRP A 8 -25.76 -15.11 15.02
N ALA A 9 -25.26 -15.92 14.09
CA ALA A 9 -24.50 -17.12 14.37
C ALA A 9 -23.21 -16.82 15.15
N ALA A 10 -22.91 -17.70 16.10
CA ALA A 10 -21.66 -17.76 16.81
C ALA A 10 -20.51 -18.16 15.87
N ALA A 11 -19.33 -17.58 16.18
CA ALA A 11 -18.00 -18.14 16.00
C ALA A 11 -17.46 -18.38 14.58
N ASN A 12 -16.45 -17.58 14.21
CA ASN A 12 -15.11 -18.13 14.05
C ASN A 12 -14.02 -17.04 14.19
N PRO A 13 -13.47 -16.77 15.38
CA PRO A 13 -12.23 -16.01 15.50
C PRO A 13 -11.04 -16.93 15.21
N SER A 14 -10.90 -17.39 13.96
CA SER A 14 -9.61 -17.91 13.48
C SER A 14 -8.68 -16.72 13.25
N ARG A 15 -8.42 -15.96 14.32
CA ARG A 15 -7.28 -15.06 14.36
C ARG A 15 -6.07 -15.99 14.51
N PRO A 16 -5.08 -15.94 13.61
CA PRO A 16 -3.90 -16.77 13.78
C PRO A 16 -3.29 -16.43 15.13
N THR A 17 -3.31 -17.39 16.05
CA THR A 17 -2.52 -17.34 17.28
C THR A 17 -1.08 -17.55 16.85
N VAL A 18 -0.48 -16.48 16.34
CA VAL A 18 0.96 -16.43 16.11
C VAL A 18 1.60 -16.50 17.49
N ASP A 19 1.97 -17.71 17.90
CA ASP A 19 2.95 -17.93 18.96
C ASP A 19 4.30 -17.46 18.39
N THR A 20 4.44 -16.14 18.36
CA THR A 20 5.66 -15.48 17.93
C THR A 20 6.27 -14.93 19.19
N THR A 21 7.32 -15.63 19.65
CA THR A 21 8.38 -15.12 20.52
C THR A 21 8.43 -13.60 20.41
N MET A 22 8.30 -12.91 21.55
CA MET A 22 8.15 -11.44 21.75
C MET A 22 9.27 -10.61 21.08
N ALA A 23 9.41 -10.68 19.77
CA ALA A 23 10.19 -9.77 18.96
C ALA A 23 9.29 -8.57 18.68
N ALA A 24 9.76 -7.38 19.05
CA ALA A 24 9.06 -6.15 18.70
C ALA A 24 8.77 -6.16 17.18
N PRO A 25 7.55 -5.79 16.75
CA PRO A 25 7.21 -5.80 15.34
C PRO A 25 8.12 -4.82 14.60
N LEU A 26 8.95 -5.34 13.69
CA LEU A 26 9.77 -4.52 12.79
C LEU A 26 8.85 -3.71 11.87
N ALA A 27 9.16 -2.44 11.68
CA ALA A 27 8.47 -1.54 10.78
C ALA A 27 8.93 -1.81 9.33
N ALA A 28 8.14 -2.56 8.56
CA ALA A 28 8.48 -2.92 7.18
C ALA A 28 8.01 -1.85 6.18
N CYS A 29 8.87 -1.53 5.20
CA CYS A 29 8.47 -0.73 4.05
C CYS A 29 7.54 -1.53 3.13
N ARG A 30 6.49 -0.87 2.65
CA ARG A 30 5.41 -1.49 1.85
C ARG A 30 5.39 -1.02 0.39
N TRP A 31 6.45 -0.38 -0.07
CA TRP A 31 6.58 0.03 -1.47
C TRP A 31 6.77 -1.20 -2.36
N GLU A 32 6.23 -1.17 -3.58
CA GLU A 32 6.13 -2.36 -4.45
C GLU A 32 7.48 -3.03 -4.76
N TRP A 33 8.56 -2.25 -4.83
CA TRP A 33 9.93 -2.71 -5.07
C TRP A 33 10.86 -2.59 -3.86
N CYS A 34 10.35 -2.26 -2.67
CA CYS A 34 11.16 -2.10 -1.46
C CYS A 34 10.93 -3.25 -0.48
N ARG A 35 12.01 -3.76 0.12
CA ARG A 35 11.98 -4.84 1.13
C ARG A 35 12.70 -4.48 2.43
N SER A 36 12.96 -3.20 2.66
CA SER A 36 13.63 -2.73 3.87
C SER A 36 12.71 -2.85 5.09
N SER A 37 13.29 -3.21 6.23
CA SER A 37 12.59 -3.30 7.52
C SER A 37 13.42 -2.64 8.59
N PHE A 38 12.75 -1.90 9.47
CA PHE A 38 13.38 -1.01 10.45
C PHE A 38 12.95 -1.37 11.88
N GLN A 39 13.75 -0.94 12.86
CA GLN A 39 13.45 -1.18 14.27
C GLN A 39 12.56 -0.09 14.86
N SER A 40 12.59 1.10 14.27
CA SER A 40 11.71 2.22 14.63
C SER A 40 10.80 2.62 13.47
N GLN A 41 9.66 3.20 13.83
CA GLN A 41 8.79 3.88 12.87
C GLN A 41 9.45 5.14 12.30
N ASP A 42 10.26 5.87 13.09
CA ASP A 42 10.96 7.07 12.61
C ASP A 42 11.94 6.74 11.47
N GLU A 43 12.70 5.65 11.62
CA GLU A 43 13.61 5.14 10.58
C GLU A 43 12.87 4.78 9.29
N LEU A 44 11.68 4.18 9.41
CA LEU A 44 10.84 3.87 8.25
C LEU A 44 10.35 5.14 7.56
N VAL A 45 9.99 6.18 8.32
CA VAL A 45 9.52 7.46 7.76
C VAL A 45 10.64 8.15 6.99
N GLU A 46 11.84 8.27 7.59
CA GLU A 46 13.00 8.86 6.92
C GLU A 46 13.37 8.10 5.65
N HIS A 47 13.36 6.77 5.70
CA HIS A 47 13.58 5.92 4.53
C HIS A 47 12.56 6.20 3.42
N VAL A 48 11.27 6.24 3.73
CA VAL A 48 10.24 6.47 2.71
C VAL A 48 10.35 7.87 2.11
N LEU A 49 10.64 8.88 2.92
CA LEU A 49 10.82 10.26 2.43
C LEU A 49 11.99 10.34 1.45
N HIS A 50 13.16 9.84 1.84
CA HIS A 50 14.36 10.00 1.03
C HIS A 50 14.35 9.04 -0.19
N GLU A 51 14.03 7.76 0.02
CA GLU A 51 14.19 6.74 -1.03
C GLU A 51 12.99 6.66 -1.98
N HIS A 52 11.80 7.07 -1.55
CA HIS A 52 10.58 6.87 -2.34
C HIS A 52 9.85 8.15 -2.72
N ILE A 53 10.08 9.26 -2.03
CA ILE A 53 9.40 10.53 -2.29
C ILE A 53 10.36 11.52 -2.96
N ASP A 54 11.58 11.70 -2.46
CA ASP A 54 12.54 12.65 -3.05
C ASP A 54 13.12 12.14 -4.38
N ASN A 55 13.23 10.81 -4.55
CA ASN A 55 13.79 10.22 -5.77
C ASN A 55 12.79 10.10 -6.93
N VAL A 56 11.50 10.36 -6.72
CA VAL A 56 10.51 10.37 -7.81
C VAL A 56 10.43 11.76 -8.41
N HIS A 57 10.59 11.83 -9.73
CA HIS A 57 10.37 13.05 -10.48
C HIS A 57 8.87 13.40 -10.40
N PRO A 58 8.47 14.49 -9.71
CA PRO A 58 7.07 14.83 -9.59
C PRO A 58 6.53 15.24 -10.96
N VAL A 59 5.70 14.39 -11.55
CA VAL A 59 5.06 14.68 -12.83
C VAL A 59 3.98 15.74 -12.60
N LYS A 60 4.12 16.90 -13.25
CA LYS A 60 3.12 17.96 -13.18
C LYS A 60 1.80 17.42 -13.71
N ARG A 61 0.68 17.77 -13.06
CA ARG A 61 -0.66 17.29 -13.45
C ARG A 61 -1.03 17.57 -14.92
N LYS A 62 -0.48 18.64 -15.50
CA LYS A 62 -0.65 19.01 -16.91
C LYS A 62 0.10 18.08 -17.87
N ASP A 63 1.19 17.49 -17.38
CA ASP A 63 2.06 16.57 -18.12
C ASP A 63 1.49 15.15 -18.15
N LEU A 64 0.68 14.77 -17.16
CA LEU A 64 0.01 13.46 -17.10
C LEU A 64 -0.82 13.15 -18.35
N GLY A 65 -1.48 14.15 -18.94
CA GLY A 65 -2.27 13.95 -20.16
C GLY A 65 -1.41 13.69 -21.40
N ILE A 66 -0.20 14.26 -21.44
CA ILE A 66 0.77 14.07 -22.52
C ILE A 66 1.49 12.74 -22.35
N LEU A 67 1.90 12.40 -21.12
CA LEU A 67 2.55 11.14 -20.78
C LEU A 67 1.66 9.95 -21.13
N ARG A 68 0.38 9.99 -20.73
CA ARG A 68 -0.58 8.92 -21.04
C ARG A 68 -0.79 8.75 -22.55
N ARG A 69 -0.88 9.87 -23.30
CA ARG A 69 -1.01 9.84 -24.76
C ARG A 69 0.25 9.28 -25.44
N ALA A 70 1.44 9.53 -24.88
CA ALA A 70 2.70 8.98 -25.37
C ALA A 70 2.83 7.47 -25.11
N GLU A 71 2.34 6.97 -23.96
CA GLU A 71 2.30 5.53 -23.65
C GLU A 71 1.28 4.78 -24.52
N GLU A 72 0.16 5.44 -24.88
CA GLU A 72 -0.93 4.87 -25.68
C GLU A 72 -0.60 4.73 -27.19
N GLY A 73 0.54 5.25 -27.66
CA GLY A 73 1.09 4.95 -28.99
C GLY A 73 0.18 5.29 -30.17
N VAL A 74 -0.79 6.20 -30.03
CA VAL A 74 -1.72 6.54 -31.11
C VAL A 74 -1.02 7.48 -32.11
N SER A 75 -0.38 6.92 -33.13
CA SER A 75 -0.05 7.66 -34.35
C SER A 75 -1.32 7.78 -35.17
N ASP A 76 -1.96 8.95 -35.12
CA ASP A 76 -2.98 9.32 -36.09
C ASP A 76 -2.25 9.59 -37.42
N GLY A 77 -2.21 8.57 -38.27
CA GLY A 77 -1.76 8.71 -39.65
C GLY A 77 -2.91 9.17 -40.53
N GLY A 78 -2.79 10.36 -41.10
CA GLY A 78 -3.59 10.85 -42.22
C GLY A 78 -2.89 12.08 -42.80
N GLU A 79 -2.04 11.93 -43.82
CA GLU A 79 -2.28 11.78 -45.27
C GLU A 79 -1.98 13.09 -46.02
#